data_AF-A0A9E5PLD2-F1
#
_entry.id   AF-A0A9E5PLD2-F1
#
_cell.length_a   1.000
_cell.length_b   1.000
_cell.length_c   1.000
_cell.angle_alpha   90.00
_cell.angle_beta   90.00
_cell.angle_gamma   90.00
#
_symmetry.space_group_name_H-M   'P 1'
#
loop_
_entity.id
_entity.type
_entity.pdbx_description
1 polymer ?
#
loop_
_entity_poly.entity_id
_entity_poly.type
_entity_poly.pdbx_seq_one_letter_code
_entity_poly.pdbx_strand_id
1 'polypeptide(L)'
;MALDGPDTPVTYSREELREIRDSMAVPGAPPVCPLCGRELTVGKPIARSGDQGTIWHVRCKPCRRSAFVKEEPAGHRPEPGG
;
A
#
# COMPACT_ATOMS: atom_id res chain seq x y z
N MET A 1 20.92 -24.00 -17.89
CA MET A 1 20.90 -22.52 -18.01
C MET A 1 19.72 -22.03 -17.21
N ALA A 2 19.97 -21.23 -16.17
CA ALA A 2 18.94 -20.78 -15.22
C ALA A 2 17.94 -19.88 -15.94
N LEU A 3 16.65 -20.14 -15.74
CA LEU A 3 15.58 -19.27 -16.23
C LEU A 3 15.63 -17.99 -15.41
N ASP A 4 16.01 -16.91 -16.09
CA ASP A 4 15.79 -15.52 -15.70
C ASP A 4 14.29 -15.37 -15.40
N GLY A 5 13.92 -15.51 -14.12
CA GLY A 5 12.56 -15.31 -13.68
C GLY A 5 12.19 -13.86 -13.93
N PRO A 6 10.98 -13.54 -14.39
CA PRO A 6 10.63 -12.18 -14.74
C PRO A 6 10.91 -11.28 -13.54
N ASP A 7 11.65 -10.18 -13.78
CA ASP A 7 11.94 -9.05 -12.86
C ASP A 7 10.64 -8.29 -12.48
N THR A 8 9.57 -9.05 -12.26
CA THR A 8 8.31 -8.58 -11.71
C THR A 8 8.59 -8.38 -10.24
N PRO A 9 8.47 -7.14 -9.72
CA PRO A 9 8.66 -6.90 -8.29
C PRO A 9 7.73 -7.83 -7.52
N VAL A 10 8.28 -8.56 -6.55
CA VAL A 10 7.48 -9.45 -5.70
C VAL A 10 6.42 -8.59 -5.02
N THR A 11 5.16 -8.80 -5.42
CA THR A 11 4.03 -8.07 -4.88
C THR A 11 3.66 -8.67 -3.52
N TYR A 12 3.19 -7.81 -2.62
CA TYR A 12 2.58 -8.25 -1.37
C TYR A 12 1.31 -9.06 -1.65
N SER A 13 1.05 -10.07 -0.82
CA SER A 13 -0.18 -10.85 -0.81
C SER A 13 -1.36 -9.96 -0.45
N ARG A 14 -2.60 -10.41 -0.73
CA ARG A 14 -3.80 -9.63 -0.40
C ARG A 14 -3.92 -9.30 1.08
N GLU A 15 -3.50 -10.20 1.95
CA GLU A 15 -3.49 -10.01 3.41
C GLU A 15 -2.44 -8.97 3.81
N GLU A 16 -1.20 -9.13 3.34
CA GLU A 16 -0.12 -8.16 3.56
C GLU A 16 -0.49 -6.75 3.07
N LEU A 17 -1.17 -6.63 1.91
CA LEU A 17 -1.67 -5.36 1.40
C LEU A 17 -2.71 -4.72 2.31
N ARG A 18 -3.56 -5.52 2.96
CA ARG A 18 -4.54 -5.01 3.93
C ARG A 18 -3.86 -4.46 5.17
N GLU A 19 -2.85 -5.14 5.69
CA GLU A 19 -2.07 -4.69 6.85
C GLU A 19 -1.33 -3.38 6.57
N ILE A 20 -0.72 -3.27 5.38
CA ILE A 20 -0.05 -2.04 4.96
C ILE A 20 -1.07 -0.90 4.84
N ARG A 21 -2.24 -1.16 4.25
CA ARG A 21 -3.30 -0.17 4.13
C ARG A 21 -3.83 0.30 5.48
N ASP A 22 -4.04 -0.62 6.42
CA ASP A 22 -4.47 -0.31 7.78
C ASP A 22 -3.44 0.56 8.50
N SER A 23 -2.15 0.22 8.38
CA SER A 23 -1.06 1.02 8.93
C SER A 23 -0.99 2.42 8.30
N MET A 24 -1.28 2.55 7.01
CA MET A 24 -1.36 3.86 6.34
C MET A 24 -2.57 4.69 6.79
N ALA A 25 -3.63 4.06 7.29
CA ALA A 25 -4.80 4.76 7.80
C ALA A 25 -4.55 5.41 9.17
N VAL A 26 -3.50 4.99 9.90
CA VAL A 26 -3.11 5.58 11.17
C VAL A 26 -2.34 6.89 10.94
N PRO A 27 -2.91 8.05 11.29
CA PRO A 27 -2.26 9.33 11.04
C PRO A 27 -0.96 9.45 11.87
N GLY A 28 0.12 9.86 11.23
CA GLY A 28 1.42 10.10 11.87
C GLY A 28 2.29 8.85 12.08
N ALA A 29 1.82 7.66 11.71
CA ALA A 29 2.62 6.44 11.72
C ALA A 29 3.02 6.04 10.28
N PRO A 30 4.31 5.84 9.98
CA PRO A 30 4.73 5.31 8.69
C PRO A 30 4.34 3.83 8.59
N PRO A 31 3.85 3.36 7.42
CA PRO A 31 3.51 1.95 7.25
C PRO A 31 4.77 1.09 7.33
N VAL A 32 4.65 -0.11 7.90
CA VAL A 32 5.76 -1.05 8.06
C VAL A 32 5.59 -2.26 7.14
N CYS A 33 6.70 -2.85 6.74
CA CYS A 33 6.74 -4.05 5.94
C CYS A 33 6.38 -5.26 6.81
N PRO A 34 5.31 -6.03 6.51
CA PRO A 34 4.90 -7.16 7.34
C PRO A 34 5.93 -8.29 7.39
N LEU A 35 6.89 -8.33 6.46
CA LEU A 35 7.89 -9.39 6.39
C LEU A 35 9.15 -9.13 7.21
N CYS A 36 9.56 -7.86 7.29
CA CYS A 36 10.83 -7.48 7.90
C CYS A 36 10.69 -6.44 9.00
N GLY A 37 9.47 -5.95 9.25
CA GLY A 37 9.14 -4.95 10.27
C GLY A 37 9.70 -3.55 10.01
N ARG A 38 10.36 -3.32 8.86
CA ARG A 38 10.95 -2.01 8.54
C ARG A 38 9.95 -1.07 7.89
N GLU A 39 10.13 0.22 8.13
CA GLU A 39 9.33 1.28 7.51
C GLU A 39 9.37 1.20 5.98
N LEU A 40 8.19 1.26 5.39
CA LEU A 40 7.98 1.32 3.96
C LEU A 40 8.17 2.76 3.47
N THR A 41 8.86 2.90 2.34
CA THR A 41 8.92 4.19 1.65
C THR A 41 7.61 4.40 0.91
N VAL A 42 6.83 5.40 1.33
CA VAL A 42 5.62 5.85 0.62
C VAL A 42 6.03 6.90 -0.41
N GLY A 43 5.80 6.60 -1.68
CA GLY A 43 6.04 7.50 -2.81
C GLY A 43 4.95 8.55 -2.96
N LYS A 44 5.09 9.38 -4.00
CA LYS A 44 4.07 10.37 -4.37
C LYS A 44 2.77 9.66 -4.77
N PRO A 45 1.59 10.28 -4.53
CA PRO A 45 0.33 9.75 -5.01
C PRO A 45 0.35 9.70 -6.54
N ILE A 46 0.04 8.53 -7.10
CA ILE A 46 0.10 8.29 -8.55
C ILE A 46 -1.18 8.73 -9.24
N ALA A 47 -2.30 8.54 -8.56
CA ALA A 47 -3.60 8.99 -9.03
C ALA A 47 -4.40 9.55 -7.85
N ARG A 48 -5.02 10.70 -8.09
CA ARG A 48 -6.10 11.23 -7.27
C ARG A 48 -7.35 11.20 -8.13
N SER A 49 -8.20 10.22 -7.91
CA SER A 49 -9.52 10.20 -8.52
C SER A 49 -10.51 10.70 -7.48
N GLY A 50 -11.16 11.84 -7.76
CA GLY A 50 -11.97 12.59 -6.79
C GLY A 50 -13.06 11.79 -6.06
N ASP A 51 -13.48 10.65 -6.62
CA ASP A 51 -14.48 9.75 -6.04
C ASP A 51 -13.89 8.40 -5.58
N GLN A 52 -12.71 8.01 -6.08
CA GLN A 52 -12.14 6.69 -5.83
C GLN A 52 -11.02 6.67 -4.79
N GLY A 53 -10.57 7.81 -4.27
CA GLY A 53 -9.47 7.86 -3.30
C GLY A 53 -8.09 7.94 -3.95
N THR A 54 -7.06 7.97 -3.09
CA THR A 54 -5.66 8.23 -3.52
C THR A 54 -4.90 6.93 -3.64
N ILE A 55 -4.24 6.70 -4.78
CA ILE A 55 -3.36 5.53 -4.95
C ILE A 55 -1.93 5.92 -4.59
N TRP A 56 -1.38 5.23 -3.60
CA TRP A 56 -0.02 5.40 -3.11
C TRP A 56 0.87 4.23 -3.55
N HIS A 57 2.09 4.54 -3.95
CA HIS A 57 3.10 3.50 -4.20
C HIS A 57 3.95 3.31 -2.94
N VAL A 58 3.96 2.10 -2.41
CA VAL A 58 4.78 1.73 -1.26
C VAL A 58 5.90 0.80 -1.69
N ARG A 59 7.10 1.01 -1.14
CA ARG A 59 8.26 0.17 -1.44
C ARG A 59 9.05 -0.19 -0.19
N CYS A 60 9.37 -1.46 -0.06
CA CYS A 60 10.36 -1.97 0.87
C CYS A 60 11.70 -2.17 0.15
N LYS A 61 12.69 -1.31 0.41
CA LYS A 61 14.05 -1.46 -0.12
C LYS A 61 14.72 -2.79 0.27
N PRO A 62 14.71 -3.24 1.55
CA PRO A 62 15.42 -4.46 1.95
C PRO A 62 14.77 -5.73 1.39
N CYS A 63 13.44 -5.79 1.32
CA CYS A 63 12.74 -6.94 0.72
C CYS A 63 12.63 -6.85 -0.81
N ARG A 64 13.05 -5.72 -1.42
CA ARG A 64 12.83 -5.38 -2.84
C ARG A 64 11.37 -5.58 -3.30
N ARG A 65 10.41 -5.33 -2.41
CA ARG A 65 8.97 -5.44 -2.69
C ARG A 65 8.35 -4.08 -2.90
N SER A 66 7.35 -4.01 -3.76
CA SER A 66 6.55 -2.81 -3.99
C SER A 66 5.09 -3.15 -4.19
N ALA A 67 4.21 -2.22 -3.83
CA ALA A 67 2.77 -2.34 -4.01
C ALA A 67 2.11 -0.99 -4.25
N PHE A 68 0.93 -1.03 -4.87
CA PHE A 68 0.05 0.12 -4.96
C PHE A 68 -1.09 -0.06 -3.96
N VAL A 69 -1.17 0.85 -3.00
CA VAL A 69 -2.19 0.85 -1.96
C VAL A 69 -3.17 1.96 -2.26
N LYS A 70 -4.44 1.60 -2.37
CA LYS A 70 -5.52 2.55 -2.53
C LYS A 70 -5.96 3.00 -1.13
N GLU A 71 -5.71 4.26 -0.81
CA GLU A 71 -6.30 4.94 0.34
C GLU A 71 -7.76 5.20 0.01
N GLU A 72 -8.65 4.63 0.81
CA GLU A 72 -10.06 5.00 0.76
C GLU A 72 -10.18 6.42 1.33
N PRO A 73 -10.90 7.33 0.65
CA PRO A 73 -11.05 8.68 1.16
C PRO A 73 -11.64 8.58 2.57
N ALA A 74 -11.06 9.31 3.54
CA ALA A 74 -11.48 9.33 4.94
C ALA A 74 -12.90 9.87 5.18
N GLY A 75 -13.75 9.91 4.15
CA GLY A 75 -15.05 10.57 4.11
C GLY A 75 -16.18 9.73 3.51
N HIS A 76 -16.11 8.40 3.50
CA HIS A 76 -17.31 7.57 3.28
C HIS A 76 -17.62 6.69 4.48
N ARG A 77 -17.96 7.34 5.60
CA ARG A 77 -18.96 6.75 6.50
C ARG A 77 -20.28 6.85 5.73
N PRO A 78 -20.93 5.75 5.32
CA PRO A 78 -22.33 5.85 4.91
C PRO A 78 -23.08 6.42 6.12
N GLU A 79 -23.67 7.60 5.98
CA GLU A 79 -24.64 8.07 6.96
C GLU A 79 -25.73 7.01 7.06
N PRO A 80 -26.11 6.51 8.25
CA PRO A 80 -27.25 5.63 8.37
C PRO A 80 -28.48 6.43 7.93
N GLY A 81 -29.03 6.11 6.75
CA GLY A 81 -30.27 6.70 6.26
C GLY A 81 -31.37 6.49 7.29
N GLY A 82 -31.99 7.60 7.72
CA GLY A 82 -33.17 7.63 8.58
C GLY A 82 -34.47 7.43 7.81
#